data_AF-A0A661E1Y8-F1
#
_entry.id   AF-A0A661E1Y8-F1
#
_cell.length_a   1.000
_cell.length_b   1.000
_cell.length_c   1.000
_cell.angle_alpha   90.00
_cell.angle_beta   90.00
_cell.angle_gamma   90.00
#
_symmetry.space_group_name_H-M   'P 1'
#
loop_
_entity.id
_entity.type
_entity.pdbx_description
1 polymer ?
#
loop_
_entity_poly.entity_id
_entity_poly.type
_entity_poly.pdbx_seq_one_letter_code
_entity_poly.pdbx_strand_id
1 'polypeptide(L)'
;QQADWAMRTIADIKGHVVRVFPDVALVRIKTDDPATDLAYTIIRNKAYLDVTSMFSNEKDRDTRDIANDTLTVVEGIEGSYPNFFFVVEPRELEDFTSRLMAVVTRDDYERLVGVYGVRRTSDTFWETADWFQDYYAQHEPLLYGILDLNRYANR
;
A
#
# COMPACT_ATOMS: atom_id res chain seq x y z
N GLN A 1 3.63 18.51 0.59
CA GLN A 1 4.07 18.86 1.97
C GLN A 1 3.32 18.10 3.06
N GLN A 2 2.00 18.29 3.25
CA GLN A 2 1.27 17.54 4.29
C GLN A 2 1.17 16.03 3.98
N ALA A 3 0.89 15.68 2.72
CA ALA A 3 0.94 14.32 2.20
C ALA A 3 2.31 13.65 2.44
N ASP A 4 3.41 14.30 2.03
CA ASP A 4 4.76 13.75 2.22
C ASP A 4 5.10 13.51 3.69
N TRP A 5 4.69 14.42 4.58
CA TRP A 5 4.91 14.26 6.01
C TRP A 5 4.14 13.05 6.55
N ALA A 6 2.85 12.94 6.21
CA ALA A 6 2.01 11.80 6.56
C ALA A 6 2.62 10.48 6.07
N MET A 7 3.04 10.42 4.81
CA MET A 7 3.64 9.23 4.19
C MET A 7 4.98 8.85 4.83
N ARG A 8 5.82 9.83 5.23
CA ARG A 8 7.04 9.57 6.00
C ARG A 8 6.74 8.98 7.37
N THR A 9 5.72 9.50 8.06
CA THR A 9 5.28 8.95 9.35
C THR A 9 4.83 7.50 9.22
N ILE A 10 4.16 7.14 8.11
CA ILE A 10 3.78 5.74 7.83
C ILE A 10 5.00 4.85 7.60
N ALA A 11 6.05 5.36 6.94
CA ALA A 11 7.29 4.61 6.72
C ALA A 11 8.05 4.26 8.03
N ASP A 12 7.77 4.98 9.13
CA ASP A 12 8.39 4.72 10.44
C ASP A 12 7.77 3.51 11.18
N ILE A 13 6.67 2.94 10.68
CA ILE A 13 6.04 1.74 11.25
C ILE A 13 6.96 0.52 11.02
N LYS A 14 7.31 -0.18 12.11
CA LYS A 14 8.24 -1.32 12.09
C LYS A 14 7.77 -2.46 13.00
N GLY A 15 8.29 -3.66 12.72
CA GLY A 15 8.09 -4.84 13.54
C GLY A 15 6.74 -5.53 13.34
N HIS A 16 6.23 -6.19 14.38
CA HIS A 16 5.13 -7.16 14.24
C HIS A 16 3.83 -6.62 13.63
N VAL A 17 3.55 -5.32 13.79
CA VAL A 17 2.39 -4.65 13.19
C VAL A 17 2.42 -4.68 11.66
N VAL A 18 3.61 -4.58 11.05
CA VAL A 18 3.80 -4.55 9.60
C VAL A 18 3.21 -5.80 8.93
N ARG A 19 3.05 -6.90 9.67
CA ARG A 19 2.60 -8.16 9.10
C ARG A 19 1.20 -8.16 8.50
N VAL A 20 0.34 -7.24 8.94
CA VAL A 20 -1.04 -7.14 8.43
C VAL A 20 -1.11 -6.32 7.13
N PHE A 21 -0.05 -5.58 6.80
CA PHE A 21 0.00 -4.79 5.59
C PHE A 21 0.10 -5.68 4.34
N PRO A 22 -0.48 -5.22 3.22
CA PRO A 22 -0.27 -5.78 1.91
C PRO A 22 1.20 -5.68 1.51
N ASP A 23 1.63 -6.51 0.57
CA ASP A 23 3.01 -6.51 0.08
C ASP A 23 3.33 -5.21 -0.68
N VAL A 24 2.39 -4.74 -1.49
CA VAL A 24 2.44 -3.48 -2.25
C VAL A 24 1.04 -2.88 -2.27
N ALA A 25 0.86 -1.73 -1.63
CA ALA A 25 -0.35 -0.93 -1.74
C ALA A 25 -0.09 0.38 -2.45
N LEU A 26 -0.99 0.75 -3.37
CA LEU A 26 -1.02 2.10 -3.91
C LEU A 26 -1.98 2.96 -3.10
N VAL A 27 -1.60 4.19 -2.83
CA VAL A 27 -2.39 5.17 -2.08
C VAL A 27 -2.62 6.36 -2.99
N ARG A 28 -3.90 6.67 -3.26
CA ARG A 28 -4.31 7.91 -3.90
C ARG A 28 -4.71 8.89 -2.80
N ILE A 29 -4.05 10.03 -2.73
CA ILE A 29 -4.44 11.14 -1.88
C ILE A 29 -5.12 12.16 -2.78
N LYS A 30 -6.42 12.33 -2.58
CA LYS A 30 -7.18 13.33 -3.31
C LYS A 30 -6.83 14.74 -2.84
N THR A 31 -6.99 15.69 -3.74
CA THR A 31 -6.84 17.12 -3.48
C THR A 31 -8.12 17.86 -3.87
N ASP A 32 -8.17 19.17 -3.64
CA ASP A 32 -9.34 19.98 -4.05
C ASP A 32 -9.50 20.03 -5.59
N ASP A 33 -8.41 19.77 -6.34
CA ASP A 33 -8.41 19.61 -7.80
C ASP A 33 -7.97 18.19 -8.18
N PRO A 34 -8.84 17.35 -8.77
CA PRO A 34 -8.50 15.98 -9.17
C PRO A 34 -7.24 15.86 -10.04
N ALA A 35 -6.87 16.91 -10.80
CA ALA A 35 -5.66 16.93 -11.61
C ALA A 35 -4.36 16.97 -10.78
N THR A 36 -4.45 17.33 -9.50
CA THR A 36 -3.31 17.43 -8.57
C THR A 36 -3.30 16.33 -7.51
N ASP A 37 -4.14 15.31 -7.68
CA ASP A 37 -4.12 14.12 -6.84
C ASP A 37 -2.74 13.44 -6.85
N LEU A 38 -2.35 12.91 -5.69
CA LEU A 38 -1.02 12.35 -5.48
C LEU A 38 -1.11 10.83 -5.36
N ALA A 39 -0.14 10.13 -5.96
CA ALA A 39 0.05 8.70 -5.76
C ALA A 39 1.23 8.43 -4.84
N TYR A 40 1.11 7.42 -4.00
CA TYR A 40 2.22 6.86 -3.24
C TYR A 40 2.16 5.34 -3.28
N THR A 41 3.31 4.71 -3.12
CA THR A 41 3.44 3.26 -3.01
C THR A 41 3.96 2.89 -1.63
N ILE A 42 3.21 2.05 -0.91
CA ILE A 42 3.64 1.43 0.34
C ILE A 42 4.10 0.02 0.02
N ILE A 43 5.38 -0.27 0.28
CA ILE A 43 6.01 -1.57 0.09
C ILE A 43 6.32 -2.16 1.46
N ARG A 44 5.86 -3.39 1.69
CA ARG A 44 6.23 -4.14 2.87
C ARG A 44 7.51 -4.93 2.63
N ASN A 45 8.56 -4.60 3.38
CA ASN A 45 9.81 -5.34 3.38
C ASN A 45 9.71 -6.50 4.38
N LYS A 46 9.74 -7.72 3.86
CA LYS A 46 9.72 -8.95 4.67
C LYS A 46 11.15 -9.34 5.06
N ALA A 47 11.44 -9.44 6.35
CA ALA A 47 12.73 -9.92 6.83
C ALA A 47 12.74 -11.45 6.99
N TYR A 48 13.92 -12.04 6.76
CA TYR A 48 14.16 -13.48 6.82
C TYR A 48 15.43 -13.76 7.62
N LEU A 49 15.41 -14.80 8.45
CA LEU A 49 16.53 -15.28 9.25
C LEU A 49 17.61 -15.94 8.37
N ASP A 50 17.17 -16.69 7.37
CA ASP A 50 18.02 -17.37 6.39
C ASP A 50 17.32 -17.38 5.01
N VAL A 51 18.11 -17.32 3.93
CA VAL A 51 17.64 -17.32 2.53
C VAL A 51 18.07 -18.61 1.80
N THR A 52 18.33 -19.68 2.55
CA THR A 52 19.00 -20.90 2.08
C THR A 52 18.18 -21.78 1.13
N SER A 53 16.97 -21.37 0.74
CA SER A 53 16.17 -22.12 -0.23
C SER A 53 15.42 -21.17 -1.17
N MET A 54 15.77 -21.22 -2.45
CA MET A 54 15.02 -20.55 -3.54
C MET A 54 13.65 -21.20 -3.80
N PHE A 55 13.35 -22.33 -3.15
CA PHE A 55 12.14 -23.13 -3.34
C PHE A 55 11.35 -23.36 -2.05
N SER A 56 11.78 -22.80 -0.91
CA SER A 56 10.98 -22.80 0.32
C SER A 56 9.82 -21.84 0.11
N ASN A 57 8.61 -22.37 0.21
CA ASN A 57 7.41 -21.56 0.12
C ASN A 57 7.44 -20.47 1.22
N GLU A 58 6.89 -19.28 0.97
CA GLU A 58 6.71 -18.21 2.00
C GLU A 58 5.96 -18.68 3.29
N LYS A 59 5.44 -19.91 3.27
CA LYS A 59 4.79 -20.60 4.39
C LYS A 59 5.75 -21.15 5.43
N ASP A 60 7.05 -21.20 5.17
CA ASP A 60 8.04 -21.60 6.17
C ASP A 60 8.20 -20.47 7.19
N ARG A 61 7.26 -20.45 8.15
CA ARG A 61 7.24 -19.52 9.28
C ARG A 61 8.56 -19.50 10.04
N ASP A 62 9.31 -20.60 9.98
CA ASP A 62 10.57 -20.80 10.68
C ASP A 62 11.73 -19.96 10.11
N THR A 63 11.60 -19.43 8.88
CA THR A 63 12.63 -18.55 8.28
C THR A 63 12.25 -17.07 8.33
N ARG A 64 11.04 -16.70 8.79
CA ARG A 64 10.57 -15.31 8.81
C ARG A 64 10.97 -14.59 10.10
N ASP A 65 11.60 -13.44 9.94
CA ASP A 65 11.90 -12.53 11.05
C ASP A 65 10.90 -11.38 11.12
N ILE A 66 9.68 -11.69 11.56
CA ILE A 66 8.56 -10.73 11.57
C ILE A 66 8.88 -9.50 12.45
N ALA A 67 9.75 -9.63 13.46
CA ALA A 67 10.15 -8.52 14.33
C ALA A 67 10.96 -7.46 13.58
N ASN A 68 11.58 -7.82 12.45
CA ASN A 68 12.38 -6.94 11.61
C ASN A 68 11.70 -6.59 10.26
N ASP A 69 10.43 -6.94 10.07
CA ASP A 69 9.65 -6.42 8.95
C ASP A 69 9.57 -4.86 9.04
N THR A 70 9.68 -4.18 7.89
CA THR A 70 9.60 -2.70 7.79
C THR A 70 8.70 -2.27 6.64
N LEU A 71 8.36 -0.98 6.59
CA LEU A 71 7.68 -0.37 5.45
C LEU A 71 8.63 0.58 4.72
N THR A 72 8.53 0.59 3.39
CA THR A 72 9.06 1.66 2.54
C THR A 72 7.87 2.39 1.94
N VAL A 73 7.89 3.71 1.96
CA VAL A 73 6.90 4.54 1.25
C VAL A 73 7.61 5.38 0.21
N VAL A 74 7.13 5.32 -1.02
CA VAL A 74 7.69 6.03 -2.19
C VAL A 74 6.61 6.92 -2.78
N GLU A 75 7.00 8.11 -3.22
CA GLU A 75 6.13 8.99 -4.02
C GLU A 75 5.99 8.41 -5.43
N GLY A 76 4.77 8.39 -5.96
CA GLY A 76 4.45 7.77 -7.24
C GLY A 76 4.13 6.27 -7.14
N ILE A 77 4.19 5.62 -8.29
CA ILE A 77 3.81 4.21 -8.47
C ILE A 77 5.08 3.38 -8.66
N GLU A 78 5.29 2.42 -7.76
CA GLU A 78 6.43 1.51 -7.78
C GLU A 78 6.00 0.04 -7.81
N GLY A 79 6.66 -0.71 -8.70
CA GLY A 79 6.38 -2.12 -8.94
C GLY A 79 5.21 -2.41 -9.89
N SER A 80 5.07 -3.67 -10.28
CA SER A 80 4.11 -4.12 -11.31
C SER A 80 2.93 -4.92 -10.76
N TYR A 81 2.93 -5.30 -9.47
CA TYR A 81 1.88 -6.15 -8.91
C TYR A 81 1.27 -5.54 -7.65
N PRO A 82 0.56 -4.39 -7.76
CA PRO A 82 -0.13 -3.82 -6.62
C PRO A 82 -1.18 -4.82 -6.14
N ASN A 83 -1.22 -5.05 -4.84
CA ASN A 83 -2.10 -6.02 -4.22
C ASN A 83 -3.22 -5.38 -3.38
N PHE A 84 -3.18 -4.06 -3.19
CA PHE A 84 -4.25 -3.30 -2.59
C PHE A 84 -4.22 -1.81 -2.97
N PHE A 85 -5.37 -1.15 -2.90
CA PHE A 85 -5.51 0.29 -3.11
C PHE A 85 -6.15 0.96 -1.90
N PHE A 86 -5.64 2.14 -1.56
CA PHE A 86 -6.27 3.07 -0.66
C PHE A 86 -6.61 4.36 -1.40
N VAL A 87 -7.77 4.93 -1.10
CA VAL A 87 -8.18 6.26 -1.56
C VAL A 87 -8.50 7.10 -0.33
N VAL A 88 -7.85 8.26 -0.22
CA VAL A 88 -7.92 9.12 0.96
C VAL A 88 -8.37 10.51 0.53
N GLU A 89 -9.45 11.00 1.13
CA GLU A 89 -9.95 12.37 0.88
C GLU A 89 -9.01 13.41 1.53
N PRO A 90 -8.91 14.64 0.99
CA PRO A 90 -7.91 15.62 1.44
C PRO A 90 -7.99 15.92 2.93
N ARG A 91 -9.22 15.96 3.47
CA ARG A 91 -9.50 16.28 4.88
C ARG A 91 -9.33 15.10 5.82
N GLU A 92 -9.17 13.88 5.29
CA GLU A 92 -9.07 12.65 6.07
C GLU A 92 -7.64 12.13 6.16
N LEU A 93 -6.67 12.80 5.52
CA LEU A 93 -5.27 12.38 5.50
C LEU A 93 -4.67 12.21 6.90
N GLU A 94 -4.99 13.10 7.83
CA GLU A 94 -4.52 13.00 9.21
C GLU A 94 -5.13 11.78 9.92
N ASP A 95 -6.45 11.58 9.78
CA ASP A 95 -7.16 10.43 10.37
C ASP A 95 -6.68 9.10 9.78
N PHE A 96 -6.48 9.04 8.45
CA PHE A 96 -5.89 7.89 7.77
C PHE A 96 -4.53 7.52 8.36
N THR A 97 -3.64 8.51 8.50
CA THR A 97 -2.29 8.32 9.02
C THR A 97 -2.32 7.84 10.46
N SER A 98 -3.13 8.49 11.32
CA SER A 98 -3.29 8.10 12.72
C SER A 98 -3.86 6.69 12.88
N ARG A 99 -4.88 6.33 12.10
CA ARG A 99 -5.47 4.98 12.14
C ARG A 99 -4.51 3.93 11.65
N LEU A 100 -3.75 4.21 10.58
CA LEU A 100 -2.77 3.28 10.03
C LEU A 100 -1.63 3.02 11.03
N MET A 101 -1.15 4.05 11.72
CA MET A 101 -0.18 3.91 12.81
C MET A 101 -0.71 3.15 14.02
N ALA A 102 -2.01 3.26 14.30
CA ALA A 102 -2.66 2.60 15.42
C ALA A 102 -3.03 1.13 15.14
N VAL A 103 -2.82 0.64 13.91
CA VAL A 103 -3.05 -0.77 13.59
C VAL A 103 -2.11 -1.63 14.44
N VAL A 104 -2.64 -2.62 15.15
CA VAL A 104 -1.81 -3.63 15.86
C VAL A 104 -2.32 -5.03 15.54
N THR A 105 -3.63 -5.15 15.39
CA THR A 105 -4.33 -6.39 15.11
C THR A 105 -4.87 -6.42 13.68
N ARG A 106 -5.29 -7.61 13.25
CA ARG A 106 -6.01 -7.75 11.98
C ARG A 106 -7.32 -6.96 11.99
N ASP A 107 -8.04 -6.93 13.10
CA ASP A 107 -9.33 -6.24 13.20
C ASP A 107 -9.17 -4.72 13.12
N ASP A 108 -8.05 -4.16 13.61
CA ASP A 108 -7.71 -2.74 13.39
C ASP A 108 -7.51 -2.46 11.91
N TYR A 109 -6.79 -3.34 11.22
CA TYR A 109 -6.52 -3.21 9.79
C TYR A 109 -7.80 -3.35 8.96
N GLU A 110 -8.67 -4.31 9.25
CA GLU A 110 -9.95 -4.47 8.55
C GLU A 110 -10.86 -3.24 8.74
N ARG A 111 -10.84 -2.61 9.92
CA ARG A 111 -11.55 -1.34 10.17
C ARG A 111 -11.00 -0.20 9.33
N LEU A 112 -9.68 -0.07 9.21
CA LEU A 112 -9.06 0.92 8.32
C LEU A 112 -9.44 0.66 6.86
N VAL A 113 -9.33 -0.59 6.40
CA VAL A 113 -9.73 -1.00 5.04
C VAL A 113 -11.20 -0.69 4.79
N GLY A 114 -12.07 -0.86 5.78
CA GLY A 114 -13.49 -0.53 5.65
C GLY A 114 -13.78 0.96 5.39
N VAL A 115 -12.84 1.86 5.70
CA VAL A 115 -12.99 3.31 5.48
C VAL A 115 -12.27 3.75 4.21
N TYR A 116 -11.01 3.33 4.02
CA TYR A 116 -10.13 3.85 2.97
C TYR A 116 -9.78 2.84 1.87
N GLY A 117 -10.04 1.56 2.11
CA GLY A 117 -9.61 0.49 1.22
C GLY A 117 -10.57 0.26 0.08
N VAL A 118 -10.04 0.10 -1.14
CA VAL A 118 -10.83 -0.25 -2.31
C VAL A 118 -10.76 -1.75 -2.55
N ARG A 119 -11.79 -2.48 -2.12
CA ARG A 119 -11.85 -3.93 -2.32
C ARG A 119 -12.10 -4.26 -3.79
N ARG A 120 -11.69 -5.46 -4.22
CA ARG A 120 -11.92 -5.92 -5.60
C ARG A 120 -13.40 -5.95 -6.00
N THR A 121 -14.28 -6.13 -5.01
CA THR A 121 -15.73 -6.12 -5.19
C THR A 121 -16.36 -4.74 -5.06
N SER A 122 -15.57 -3.68 -4.86
CA SER A 122 -16.09 -2.31 -4.82
C SER A 122 -16.55 -1.87 -6.21
N ASP A 123 -17.67 -1.14 -6.28
CA ASP A 123 -18.15 -0.56 -7.54
C ASP A 123 -17.15 0.46 -8.12
N THR A 124 -16.35 1.09 -7.26
CA THR A 124 -15.30 2.06 -7.63
C THR A 124 -13.94 1.41 -7.96
N PHE A 125 -13.86 0.07 -7.93
CA PHE A 125 -12.59 -0.64 -8.12
C PHE A 125 -11.92 -0.31 -9.45
N TRP A 126 -12.67 -0.42 -10.56
CA TRP A 126 -12.14 -0.17 -11.90
C TRP A 126 -11.80 1.30 -12.12
N GLU A 127 -12.65 2.22 -11.65
CA GLU A 127 -12.36 3.66 -11.70
C GLU A 127 -11.06 4.01 -10.97
N THR A 128 -10.81 3.37 -9.82
CA THR A 128 -9.58 3.57 -9.04
C THR A 128 -8.37 2.99 -9.77
N ALA A 129 -8.50 1.79 -10.34
CA ALA A 129 -7.43 1.14 -11.10
C ALA A 129 -7.04 1.95 -12.35
N ASP A 130 -8.03 2.43 -13.09
CA ASP A 130 -7.85 3.26 -14.28
C ASP A 130 -7.17 4.58 -13.91
N TRP A 131 -7.57 5.21 -12.80
CA TRP A 131 -6.88 6.41 -12.33
C TRP A 131 -5.40 6.19 -12.05
N PHE A 132 -5.01 5.08 -11.40
CA PHE A 132 -3.60 4.77 -11.19
C PHE A 132 -2.86 4.54 -12.50
N GLN A 133 -3.50 3.91 -13.49
CA GLN A 133 -2.88 3.73 -14.80
C GLN A 133 -2.69 5.04 -15.55
N ASP A 134 -3.69 5.91 -15.53
CA ASP A 134 -3.61 7.24 -16.15
C ASP A 134 -2.56 8.10 -15.45
N TYR A 135 -2.50 8.06 -14.11
CA TYR A 135 -1.46 8.72 -13.34
C TYR A 135 -0.08 8.20 -13.74
N TYR A 136 0.08 6.87 -13.87
CA TYR A 136 1.36 6.27 -14.22
C TYR A 136 1.81 6.65 -15.64
N ALA A 137 0.88 6.65 -16.59
CA ALA A 137 1.14 7.06 -17.96
C ALA A 137 1.58 8.52 -18.08
N GLN A 138 1.00 9.41 -17.25
CA GLN A 138 1.33 10.83 -17.24
C GLN A 138 2.70 11.12 -16.60
N HIS A 139 3.04 10.45 -15.51
CA HIS A 139 4.25 10.74 -14.73
C HIS A 139 5.47 9.92 -15.15
N GLU A 140 5.26 8.67 -15.59
CA GLU A 140 6.32 7.71 -15.94
C GLU A 140 6.00 7.00 -17.28
N PRO A 141 5.96 7.74 -18.41
CA PRO A 141 5.50 7.24 -19.71
C PRO A 141 6.40 6.14 -20.33
N LEU A 142 7.57 5.87 -19.75
CA LEU A 142 8.44 4.78 -20.18
C LEU A 142 8.17 3.47 -19.43
N LEU A 143 7.55 3.54 -18.24
CA LEU A 143 7.33 2.39 -17.35
C LEU A 143 5.84 1.99 -17.23
N TYR A 144 4.91 2.83 -17.69
CA TYR A 144 3.47 2.57 -17.58
C TYR A 144 3.01 1.31 -18.34
N GLY A 145 1.80 0.83 -18.00
CA GLY A 145 1.17 -0.32 -18.66
C GLY A 145 1.57 -1.68 -18.08
N ILE A 146 2.33 -1.70 -16.98
CA ILE A 146 2.83 -2.94 -16.35
C ILE A 146 2.05 -3.38 -15.11
N LEU A 147 1.06 -2.59 -14.64
CA LEU A 147 0.30 -2.96 -13.44
C LEU A 147 -0.60 -4.18 -13.72
N ASP A 148 -0.29 -5.29 -13.06
CA ASP A 148 -1.01 -6.54 -13.10
C ASP A 148 -1.77 -6.76 -11.79
N LEU A 149 -3.11 -6.78 -11.90
CA LEU A 149 -4.06 -6.94 -10.79
C LEU A 149 -4.41 -8.41 -10.48
N ASN A 150 -3.69 -9.39 -11.05
CA ASN A 150 -3.87 -10.81 -10.75
C ASN A 150 -3.56 -11.16 -9.30
N ARG A 151 -2.72 -10.36 -8.63
CA ARG A 151 -2.38 -10.51 -7.19
C ARG A 151 -3.22 -9.63 -6.27
N TYR A 152 -4.21 -8.93 -6.82
CA TYR A 152 -5.05 -8.01 -6.05
C TYR A 152 -5.93 -8.75 -5.04
N ALA A 153 -5.80 -8.38 -3.78
CA ALA A 153 -6.48 -9.03 -2.67
C ALA A 153 -7.96 -8.65 -2.64
N ASN A 154 -8.83 -9.65 -2.44
CA ASN A 154 -10.19 -9.42 -1.98
C ASN A 154 -10.23 -9.77 -0.49
N ARG A 155 -9.89 -8.80 0.36
CA ARG A 155 -9.77 -8.97 1.81
C ARG A 155 -10.57 -7.91 2.50
#